data_AF-A0A6V7NNS5-F1
#
_entry.id   AF-A0A6V7NNS5-F1
#
_cell.length_a   1.000
_cell.length_b   1.000
_cell.length_c   1.000
_cell.angle_alpha   90.00
_cell.angle_beta   90.00
_cell.angle_gamma   90.00
#
_symmetry.space_group_name_H-M   'P 1'
#
loop_
_entity.id
_entity.type
_entity.pdbx_description
1 polymer ?
#
loop_
_entity_poly.entity_id
_entity_poly.type
_entity_poly.pdbx_seq_one_letter_code
_entity_poly.pdbx_strand_id
1 'polypeptide(L)'
;MSGSMRMTVSLCVIFLELTNNLLLLPITMFVLLIAKTVGDAFNLSIYEIILELKGLPFLEANPEPWMRNITVGELAAAKPCLVSLQVVEKVSRVVDVLRSTSHNGFPVVDEGVPSPTRTNAAVTEVHGLVLRSHIIAVLKKKWFLEREEEDRRMGGERQVHFGRFSRERSQN
;
A
#
# COMPACT_ATOMS: atom_id res chain seq x y z
N MET A 1 -4.93 -4.43 -33.55
CA MET A 1 -6.00 -3.80 -32.73
C MET A 1 -6.77 -4.80 -31.86
N SER A 2 -7.07 -6.04 -32.29
CA SER A 2 -7.91 -6.96 -31.52
C SER A 2 -7.21 -7.97 -30.58
N GLY A 3 -5.87 -8.06 -30.56
CA GLY A 3 -5.15 -9.12 -29.83
C GLY A 3 -4.63 -8.74 -28.44
N SER A 4 -4.52 -7.45 -28.12
CA SER A 4 -3.79 -6.96 -26.95
C SER A 4 -4.64 -6.65 -25.72
N MET A 5 -5.97 -6.79 -25.81
CA MET A 5 -6.85 -6.56 -24.66
C MET A 5 -7.21 -7.94 -24.10
N ARG A 6 -7.03 -8.21 -22.79
CA ARG A 6 -7.45 -9.44 -22.09
C ARG A 6 -8.98 -9.63 -22.04
N MET A 7 -9.69 -9.14 -23.05
CA MET A 7 -11.13 -9.18 -23.26
C MET A 7 -11.44 -9.98 -24.54
N THR A 8 -10.88 -11.18 -24.69
CA THR A 8 -11.25 -12.03 -25.83
C THR A 8 -12.73 -12.41 -25.74
N VAL A 9 -13.26 -12.70 -24.55
CA VAL A 9 -14.68 -13.01 -24.34
C VAL A 9 -15.56 -11.80 -24.66
N SER A 10 -15.24 -10.60 -24.17
CA SER A 10 -16.06 -9.41 -24.43
C SER A 10 -16.01 -8.97 -25.88
N LEU A 11 -14.85 -9.06 -26.54
CA LEU A 11 -14.73 -8.77 -27.98
C LEU A 11 -15.51 -9.79 -28.82
N CYS A 12 -15.48 -11.08 -28.48
CA CYS A 12 -16.35 -12.08 -29.11
C CYS A 12 -17.83 -11.65 -29.03
N VAL A 13 -18.29 -11.27 -27.84
CA VAL A 13 -19.69 -10.87 -27.60
C VAL A 13 -20.06 -9.62 -28.39
N ILE A 14 -19.19 -8.61 -28.46
CA ILE A 14 -19.42 -7.39 -29.26
C ILE A 14 -19.58 -7.75 -30.75
N PHE A 15 -18.71 -8.59 -31.31
CA PHE A 15 -18.82 -9.03 -32.72
C PHE A 15 -20.09 -9.85 -32.98
N LEU A 16 -20.50 -10.68 -32.02
CA LEU A 16 -21.73 -11.47 -32.12
C LEU A 16 -22.99 -10.61 -32.05
N GLU A 17 -22.99 -9.59 -31.21
CA GLU A 17 -24.07 -8.60 -31.12
C GLU A 17 -24.20 -7.82 -32.43
N LEU A 18 -23.09 -7.34 -32.98
CA LEU A 18 -23.06 -6.62 -34.27
C LEU A 18 -23.52 -7.49 -35.44
N THR A 19 -23.23 -8.79 -35.41
CA THR A 19 -23.63 -9.74 -36.45
C THR A 19 -25.03 -10.32 -36.18
N ASN A 20 -25.55 -10.17 -34.96
CA ASN A 20 -26.79 -10.78 -34.45
C ASN A 20 -26.93 -12.28 -34.77
N ASN A 21 -25.82 -13.02 -34.70
CA ASN A 21 -25.76 -14.44 -35.09
C ASN A 21 -24.99 -15.25 -34.04
N LEU A 22 -25.71 -15.83 -33.09
CA LEU A 22 -25.15 -16.63 -32.00
C LEU A 22 -24.48 -17.94 -32.48
N LEU A 23 -24.83 -18.44 -33.67
CA LEU A 23 -24.23 -19.64 -34.27
C LEU A 23 -22.76 -19.46 -34.67
N LEU A 24 -22.28 -18.21 -34.81
CA LEU A 24 -20.90 -17.93 -35.19
C LEU A 24 -19.92 -17.92 -34.01
N LEU A 25 -20.42 -18.03 -32.77
CA LEU A 25 -19.64 -17.96 -31.53
C LEU A 25 -18.40 -18.89 -31.49
N PRO A 26 -18.51 -20.20 -31.79
CA PRO A 26 -17.33 -21.08 -31.73
C PRO A 26 -16.27 -20.73 -32.77
N ILE A 27 -16.70 -20.27 -33.96
CA ILE A 27 -15.79 -19.90 -35.05
C ILE A 27 -15.06 -18.59 -34.71
N THR A 28 -15.78 -17.58 -34.20
CA THR A 28 -15.16 -16.30 -33.80
C THR A 28 -14.22 -16.47 -32.61
N MET A 29 -14.57 -17.32 -31.64
CA MET A 29 -13.70 -17.63 -30.51
C MET A 29 -12.38 -18.27 -30.97
N PHE A 30 -12.44 -19.22 -31.91
CA PHE A 30 -11.24 -19.89 -32.42
C PHE A 30 -10.31 -18.91 -33.15
N VAL A 31 -10.88 -18.04 -34.00
CA VAL A 31 -10.11 -17.00 -34.71
C VAL A 31 -9.47 -16.01 -33.72
N LEU A 32 -10.20 -15.59 -32.69
CA LEU A 32 -9.69 -14.67 -31.67
C LEU A 32 -8.62 -15.31 -30.79
N LEU A 33 -8.70 -16.62 -30.52
CA LEU A 33 -7.68 -17.35 -29.79
C LEU A 33 -6.37 -17.40 -30.58
N ILE A 34 -6.42 -17.77 -31.87
CA ILE A 34 -5.23 -17.78 -32.73
C ILE A 34 -4.64 -16.36 -32.85
N ALA A 35 -5.48 -15.35 -33.12
CA ALA A 35 -5.03 -13.98 -33.23
C ALA A 35 -4.38 -13.48 -31.93
N LYS A 36 -4.91 -13.89 -30.77
CA LYS A 36 -4.31 -13.61 -29.47
C LYS A 36 -2.97 -14.32 -29.29
N THR A 37 -2.89 -15.62 -29.53
CA THR A 37 -1.65 -16.40 -29.35
C THR A 37 -0.52 -15.88 -30.23
N VAL A 38 -0.82 -15.53 -31.49
CA VAL A 38 0.16 -14.90 -32.39
C VAL A 38 0.52 -13.51 -31.88
N GLY A 39 -0.45 -12.69 -31.46
CA GLY A 39 -0.20 -11.35 -30.92
C GLY A 39 0.71 -11.37 -29.69
N ASP A 40 0.43 -12.27 -28.74
CA ASP A 40 1.21 -12.46 -27.52
C ASP A 40 2.63 -12.98 -27.80
N ALA A 41 2.83 -13.72 -28.90
CA ALA A 41 4.15 -14.23 -29.30
C ALA A 41 5.08 -13.15 -29.88
N PHE A 42 4.53 -12.09 -30.49
CA PHE A 42 5.34 -11.04 -31.10
C PHE A 42 5.67 -9.90 -30.15
N ASN A 43 4.75 -9.47 -29.28
CA ASN A 43 4.97 -8.34 -28.38
C ASN A 43 4.08 -8.39 -27.13
N LEU A 44 4.50 -7.66 -26.09
CA LEU A 44 3.62 -7.31 -24.97
C LEU A 44 2.40 -6.55 -25.48
N SER A 45 1.32 -6.61 -24.69
CA SER A 45 0.10 -5.91 -25.06
C SER A 45 0.33 -4.40 -25.14
N ILE A 46 -0.36 -3.72 -26.07
CA ILE A 46 -0.29 -2.25 -26.21
C ILE A 46 -0.59 -1.55 -24.87
N TYR A 47 -1.47 -2.11 -24.04
CA TYR A 47 -1.79 -1.56 -22.73
C TYR A 47 -0.62 -1.64 -21.75
N GLU A 48 0.10 -2.75 -21.73
CA GLU A 48 1.32 -2.89 -20.93
C GLU A 48 2.41 -1.94 -21.41
N ILE A 49 2.61 -1.81 -22.73
CA ILE A 49 3.59 -0.86 -23.29
C ILE A 49 3.23 0.57 -22.90
N ILE A 50 1.96 0.98 -23.00
CA ILE A 50 1.52 2.32 -22.59
C ILE A 50 1.70 2.51 -21.08
N LEU A 51 1.46 1.48 -20.29
CA LEU A 51 1.59 1.52 -18.84
C LEU A 51 3.06 1.67 -18.43
N GLU A 52 3.95 0.95 -19.09
CA GLU A 52 5.40 1.06 -18.95
C GLU A 52 5.90 2.44 -19.38
N LEU A 53 5.43 2.95 -20.52
CA LEU A 53 5.75 4.30 -20.99
C LEU A 53 5.25 5.40 -20.03
N LYS A 54 4.14 5.17 -19.33
CA LYS A 54 3.65 6.08 -18.28
C LYS A 54 4.35 5.90 -16.94
N GLY A 55 5.17 4.87 -16.77
CA GLY A 55 5.88 4.57 -15.52
C GLY A 55 4.93 4.30 -14.34
N LEU A 56 3.71 3.83 -14.60
CA LEU A 56 2.76 3.54 -13.53
C LEU A 56 3.09 2.17 -12.92
N PRO A 57 3.18 2.05 -11.59
CA PRO A 57 3.41 0.76 -10.94
C PRO A 57 2.14 -0.09 -11.05
N PHE A 58 2.11 -1.02 -12.01
CA PHE A 58 1.02 -2.00 -12.17
C PHE A 58 1.39 -3.32 -11.52
N LEU A 59 0.51 -3.80 -10.64
CA LEU A 59 0.69 -5.08 -9.99
C LEU A 59 -0.08 -6.15 -10.77
N GLU A 60 0.65 -7.07 -11.37
CA GLU A 60 0.06 -8.17 -12.11
C GLU A 60 -0.62 -9.19 -11.18
N ALA A 61 -1.74 -9.77 -11.62
CA ALA A 61 -2.53 -10.72 -10.83
C ALA A 61 -1.80 -12.04 -10.54
N ASN A 62 -0.80 -12.39 -11.36
CA ASN A 62 0.04 -13.56 -11.14
C ASN A 62 1.51 -13.12 -11.07
N PRO A 63 2.22 -13.36 -9.96
CA PRO A 63 3.63 -13.06 -9.89
C PRO A 63 4.42 -13.98 -10.82
N GLU A 64 5.41 -13.42 -11.49
CA GLU A 64 6.36 -14.15 -12.32
C GLU A 64 7.00 -15.33 -11.55
N PRO A 65 7.26 -16.48 -12.21
CA PRO A 65 7.74 -17.69 -11.54
C PRO A 65 9.00 -17.49 -10.69
N TRP A 66 9.89 -16.57 -11.07
CA TRP A 66 11.12 -16.26 -10.32
C TRP A 66 10.88 -15.45 -9.03
N MET A 67 9.76 -14.72 -8.91
CA MET A 67 9.43 -13.97 -7.68
C MET A 67 9.01 -14.88 -6.52
N ARG A 68 8.76 -16.17 -6.78
CA ARG A 68 8.41 -17.15 -5.72
C ARG A 68 9.54 -17.42 -4.73
N ASN A 69 10.78 -17.18 -5.14
CA ASN A 69 11.95 -17.43 -4.29
C ASN A 69 12.38 -16.19 -3.47
N ILE A 70 11.71 -15.05 -3.64
CA ILE A 70 12.02 -13.82 -2.91
C ILE A 70 11.24 -13.81 -1.61
N THR A 71 11.94 -13.74 -0.48
CA THR A 71 11.28 -13.63 0.83
C THR A 71 10.93 -12.18 1.15
N VAL A 72 9.84 -11.98 1.89
CA VAL A 72 9.42 -10.64 2.35
C VAL A 72 10.51 -9.97 3.19
N GLY A 73 11.32 -10.77 3.90
CA GLY A 73 12.45 -10.28 4.70
C GLY A 73 13.54 -9.64 3.86
N GLU A 74 13.89 -10.21 2.70
CA GLU A 74 14.88 -9.64 1.79
C GLU A 74 14.38 -8.34 1.16
N LEU A 75 13.10 -8.29 0.78
CA LEU A 75 12.49 -7.06 0.25
C LEU A 75 12.40 -5.96 1.32
N ALA A 76 12.08 -6.32 2.56
CA ALA A 76 12.03 -5.39 3.69
C ALA A 76 13.42 -4.85 4.05
N ALA A 77 14.46 -5.68 3.96
CA ALA A 77 15.85 -5.28 4.21
C ALA A 77 16.44 -4.42 3.08
N ALA A 78 16.01 -4.64 1.83
CA ALA A 78 16.45 -3.86 0.67
C ALA A 78 15.88 -2.44 0.64
N LYS A 79 14.78 -2.17 1.36
CA LYS A 79 14.12 -0.86 1.38
C LYS A 79 14.70 0.01 2.51
N PRO A 80 15.01 1.29 2.25
CA PRO A 80 15.70 2.13 3.24
C PRO A 80 14.87 2.36 4.51
N CYS A 81 15.61 2.60 5.59
CA CYS A 81 15.21 2.77 6.99
C CYS A 81 13.73 3.14 7.21
N LEU A 82 12.98 2.20 7.79
CA LEU A 82 11.58 2.40 8.19
C LEU A 82 11.49 3.49 9.26
N VAL A 83 10.79 4.59 8.97
CA VAL A 83 10.54 5.63 9.96
C VAL A 83 9.27 5.30 10.73
N SER A 84 9.42 4.83 11.97
CA SER A 84 8.31 4.53 12.88
C SER A 84 8.01 5.71 13.82
N LEU A 85 6.76 5.77 14.26
CA LEU A 85 6.28 6.73 15.27
C LEU A 85 5.85 5.98 16.53
N GLN A 86 6.03 6.58 17.70
CA GLN A 86 5.56 6.01 18.95
C GLN A 86 4.05 6.26 19.19
N VAL A 87 3.42 5.44 20.03
CA VAL A 87 2.01 5.61 20.46
C VAL A 87 1.79 7.00 21.07
N VAL A 88 2.77 7.50 21.81
CA VAL A 88 2.82 8.87 22.31
C VAL A 88 4.07 9.53 21.77
N GLU A 89 3.93 10.49 20.87
CA GLU A 89 5.06 11.11 20.17
C GLU A 89 5.08 12.63 20.35
N LYS A 90 6.27 13.21 20.45
CA LYS A 90 6.44 14.68 20.52
C LYS A 90 6.03 15.33 19.20
N VAL A 91 5.25 16.42 19.28
CA VAL A 91 4.78 17.14 18.08
C VAL A 91 5.95 17.66 17.24
N SER A 92 7.05 18.09 17.86
CA SER A 92 8.27 18.51 17.17
C SER A 92 8.82 17.40 16.27
N ARG A 93 9.07 16.22 16.85
CA ARG A 93 9.55 15.03 16.13
C ARG A 93 8.61 14.63 15.00
N VAL A 94 7.30 14.65 15.22
CA VAL A 94 6.31 14.34 14.17
C VAL A 94 6.42 15.33 13.01
N VAL A 95 6.54 16.62 13.28
CA VAL A 95 6.69 17.65 12.24
C VAL A 95 8.02 17.48 11.49
N ASP A 96 9.10 17.17 12.20
CA ASP A 96 10.41 16.94 11.61
C ASP A 96 10.44 15.70 10.71
N VAL A 97 9.79 14.61 11.14
CA VAL A 97 9.59 13.39 10.33
C VAL A 97 8.76 13.69 9.08
N LEU A 98 7.66 14.44 9.21
CA LEU A 98 6.82 14.81 8.08
C LEU A 98 7.53 15.73 7.07
N ARG A 99 8.52 16.51 7.52
CA ARG A 99 9.32 17.39 6.67
C ARG A 99 10.49 16.66 6.00
N SER A 100 11.14 15.75 6.73
CA SER A 100 12.31 15.00 6.25
C SER A 100 11.95 13.82 5.35
N THR A 101 10.74 13.27 5.48
CA THR A 101 10.32 12.07 4.73
C THR A 101 9.20 12.36 3.72
N SER A 102 9.22 11.63 2.59
CA SER A 102 8.17 11.64 1.56
C SER A 102 7.17 10.48 1.73
N HIS A 103 7.25 9.73 2.84
CA HIS A 103 6.39 8.58 3.08
C HIS A 103 4.95 9.02 3.41
N ASN A 104 3.98 8.23 2.94
CA ASN A 104 2.54 8.49 3.15
C ASN A 104 1.94 7.71 4.33
N GLY A 105 2.68 6.74 4.88
CA GLY A 105 2.26 5.93 6.01
C GLY A 105 3.42 5.65 6.94
N PHE A 106 3.15 5.72 8.24
CA PHE A 106 4.12 5.52 9.31
C PHE A 106 3.59 4.42 10.23
N PRO A 107 4.33 3.33 10.48
CA PRO A 107 3.93 2.34 11.47
C PRO A 107 4.02 2.96 12.88
N VAL A 108 3.01 2.68 13.70
CA VAL A 108 2.97 3.04 15.11
C VAL A 108 3.47 1.86 15.91
N VAL A 109 4.61 2.06 16.58
CA VAL A 109 5.24 1.06 17.44
C VAL A 109 5.17 1.50 18.89
N ASP A 110 5.00 0.53 19.78
CA ASP A 110 5.20 0.74 21.20
C ASP A 110 6.47 0.00 21.61
N GLU A 111 7.38 0.74 22.23
CA GLU A 111 8.55 0.15 22.86
C GLU A 111 8.07 -0.43 24.18
N GLY A 112 7.54 -1.65 24.11
CA GLY A 112 7.05 -2.38 25.27
C GLY A 112 8.11 -2.38 26.38
N VAL A 113 7.65 -2.21 27.61
CA VAL A 113 8.46 -2.28 28.83
C VAL A 113 9.42 -3.47 28.74
N PRO A 114 10.73 -3.31 29.03
CA PRO A 114 11.66 -4.43 29.02
C PRO A 114 11.18 -5.49 30.00
N SER A 115 10.61 -6.58 29.49
CA SER A 115 10.21 -7.71 30.33
C SER A 115 11.49 -8.31 30.93
N PRO A 116 11.63 -8.40 32.26
CA PRO A 116 12.83 -8.92 32.93
C PRO A 116 13.05 -10.43 32.70
N THR A 117 12.21 -11.09 31.90
CA THR A 117 12.11 -12.55 31.82
C THR A 117 12.58 -13.16 30.50
N ARG A 118 12.95 -12.35 29.48
CA ARG A 118 13.54 -12.84 28.22
C ARG A 118 14.72 -11.98 27.81
N THR A 119 15.88 -12.62 27.75
CA THR A 119 17.14 -12.12 27.21
C THR A 119 16.96 -11.36 25.88
N ASN A 120 17.30 -10.07 25.92
CA ASN A 120 17.88 -9.25 24.83
C ASN A 120 17.16 -9.15 23.48
N ALA A 121 15.84 -8.97 23.48
CA ALA A 121 15.17 -8.32 22.35
C ALA A 121 13.95 -7.56 22.88
N ALA A 122 14.01 -6.23 22.89
CA ALA A 122 12.82 -5.41 23.15
C ALA A 122 11.76 -5.83 22.13
N VAL A 123 10.64 -6.39 22.61
CA VAL A 123 9.52 -6.75 21.75
C VAL A 123 8.84 -5.43 21.38
N THR A 124 9.17 -4.93 20.19
CA THR A 124 8.45 -3.79 19.60
C THR A 124 7.08 -4.28 19.16
N GLU A 125 6.05 -3.88 19.91
CA GLU A 125 4.67 -4.20 19.55
C GLU A 125 4.19 -3.19 18.50
N VAL A 126 3.76 -3.68 17.34
CA VAL A 126 3.19 -2.83 16.30
C VAL A 126 1.71 -2.63 16.60
N HIS A 127 1.33 -1.42 16.99
CA HIS A 127 -0.07 -1.05 17.29
C HIS A 127 -0.88 -0.75 16.03
N GLY A 128 -0.22 -0.36 14.93
CA GLY A 128 -0.89 -0.15 13.65
C GLY A 128 -0.11 0.73 12.68
N LEU A 129 -0.82 1.35 11.74
CA LEU A 129 -0.26 2.26 10.75
C LEU A 129 -1.08 3.56 10.70
N VAL A 130 -0.38 4.69 10.70
CA VAL A 130 -0.98 6.02 10.59
C VAL A 130 -0.57 6.69 9.28
N LEU A 131 -1.54 7.26 8.58
CA LEU A 131 -1.30 7.97 7.32
C LEU A 131 -0.87 9.41 7.57
N ARG A 132 -0.04 9.94 6.66
CA ARG A 132 0.38 11.35 6.64
C ARG A 132 -0.81 12.31 6.68
N SER A 133 -1.87 12.00 5.93
CA SER A 133 -3.10 12.79 5.89
C SER A 133 -3.78 12.89 7.27
N HIS A 134 -3.83 11.79 8.01
CA HIS A 134 -4.39 11.76 9.37
C HIS A 134 -3.56 12.59 10.33
N ILE A 135 -2.22 12.47 10.29
CA ILE A 135 -1.33 13.27 11.13
C ILE A 135 -1.52 14.77 10.84
N ILE A 136 -1.54 15.17 9.57
CA ILE A 136 -1.75 16.58 9.18
C ILE A 136 -3.12 17.07 9.68
N ALA A 137 -4.18 16.25 9.60
CA ALA A 137 -5.49 16.62 10.11
C ALA A 137 -5.48 16.84 11.64
N VAL A 138 -4.82 15.95 12.40
CA VAL A 138 -4.65 16.06 13.86
C VAL A 138 -3.86 17.32 14.23
N LEU A 139 -2.76 17.60 13.51
CA LEU A 139 -1.96 18.81 13.71
C LEU A 139 -2.76 20.08 13.43
N LYS A 140 -3.58 20.09 12.38
CA LYS A 140 -4.47 21.22 12.06
C LYS A 140 -5.54 21.45 13.12
N LYS A 141 -6.12 20.37 13.66
CA LYS A 141 -7.14 20.44 14.72
C LYS A 141 -6.55 20.70 16.11
N LYS A 142 -5.21 20.74 16.25
CA LYS A 142 -4.49 20.91 17.51
C LYS A 142 -4.92 19.92 18.60
N TRP A 143 -5.21 18.68 18.22
CA TRP A 143 -5.56 17.61 19.16
C TRP A 143 -4.30 17.08 19.84
N PHE A 144 -3.81 17.85 20.80
CA PHE A 144 -2.64 17.54 21.60
C PHE A 144 -3.06 17.09 23.00
N LEU A 145 -2.35 16.12 23.56
CA LEU A 145 -2.36 15.94 25.00
C LEU A 145 -1.51 17.05 25.61
N GLU A 146 -2.12 17.82 26.51
CA GLU A 146 -1.37 18.63 27.46
C GLU A 146 -0.89 17.70 28.57
N ARG A 147 0.42 17.65 28.79
CA ARG A 147 0.99 16.93 29.92
C ARG A 147 0.60 17.71 31.18
N GLU A 148 -0.25 17.13 32.02
CA GLU A 148 -0.49 17.70 33.36
C GLU A 148 0.83 17.73 34.15
N GLU A 149 0.97 18.83 34.86
CA GLU A 149 2.17 19.35 35.49
C GLU A 149 2.72 18.43 36.59
N GLU A 150 3.80 17.68 36.34
CA GLU A 150 4.66 17.23 37.46
C GLU A 150 6.15 17.54 37.27
N ASP A 151 6.58 18.04 36.10
CA ASP A 151 7.94 18.56 35.90
C ASP A 151 7.92 20.06 35.60
N ARG A 152 7.62 20.85 36.63
CA ARG A 152 7.53 22.32 36.63
C ARG A 152 8.89 23.03 36.44
N ARG A 153 9.82 22.47 35.67
CA ARG A 153 11.14 23.07 35.40
C ARG A 153 11.64 23.07 33.95
N MET A 154 10.97 22.45 32.99
CA MET A 154 11.40 22.54 31.59
C MET A 154 10.19 22.53 30.64
N GLY A 155 10.03 23.62 29.89
CA GLY A 155 9.16 23.85 28.71
C GLY A 155 7.97 22.93 28.45
N GLY A 156 6.75 23.49 28.41
CA GLY A 156 5.53 22.75 28.07
C GLY A 156 5.60 22.08 26.70
N GLU A 157 5.88 20.77 26.68
CA GLU A 157 5.96 19.96 25.47
C GLU A 157 4.58 19.35 25.14
N ARG A 158 4.05 19.65 23.94
CA ARG A 158 2.81 19.06 23.42
C ARG A 158 3.10 17.69 22.81
N GLN A 159 2.25 16.71 23.12
CA GLN A 159 2.36 15.34 22.62
C GLN A 159 1.10 14.91 21.85
N VAL A 160 1.25 13.97 20.92
CA VAL A 160 0.14 13.34 20.17
C VAL A 160 0.02 11.89 20.61
N HIS A 161 -1.19 11.46 20.99
CA HIS A 161 -1.47 10.09 21.41
C HIS A 161 -2.28 9.35 20.34
N PHE A 162 -1.64 8.41 19.65
CA PHE A 162 -2.21 7.62 18.57
C PHE A 162 -3.06 6.43 19.06
N GLY A 163 -2.91 5.98 20.31
CA GLY A 163 -3.58 4.79 20.85
C GLY A 163 -5.11 4.89 21.07
N ARG A 164 -5.70 6.09 21.08
CA ARG A 164 -7.18 6.26 21.20
C ARG A 164 -7.91 6.09 19.88
N PHE A 165 -7.21 6.07 18.75
CA PHE A 165 -7.82 6.06 17.42
C PHE A 165 -8.43 4.70 17.03
N SER A 166 -7.96 3.59 17.62
CA SER A 166 -8.44 2.23 17.27
C SER A 166 -9.74 1.85 17.98
N ARG A 167 -10.08 2.48 19.12
CA ARG A 167 -11.28 2.13 19.90
C ARG A 167 -12.58 2.75 19.40
N GLU A 168 -12.54 3.87 18.68
CA GLU A 168 -13.76 4.55 18.22
C GLU A 168 -14.36 3.95 16.93
N ARG A 169 -13.65 3.06 16.24
CA ARG A 169 -14.14 2.45 14.98
C ARG A 169 -14.90 1.12 15.17
N SER A 170 -15.11 0.67 16.41
CA SER A 170 -15.86 -0.56 16.73
C SER A 170 -17.28 -0.30 17.25
N GLN A 171 -17.76 0.95 17.22
CA GLN A 171 -19.08 1.32 17.76
C GLN A 171 -20.00 2.07 16.78
N ASN A 172 -19.65 2.12 15.50
CA ASN A 172 -20.53 2.64 14.44
C ASN A 172 -20.60 1.65 13.28
#